data_AF-A0A914D014-F1
#
_entry.id   AF-A0A914D014-F1
#
_cell.length_a   1.000
_cell.length_b   1.000
_cell.length_c   1.000
_cell.angle_alpha   90.00
_cell.angle_beta   90.00
_cell.angle_gamma   90.00
#
_symmetry.space_group_name_H-M   'P 1'
#
loop_
_entity.id
_entity.type
_entity.pdbx_description
1 polymer ?
#
loop_
_entity_poly.entity_id
_entity_poly.type
_entity_poly.pdbx_seq_one_letter_code
_entity_poly.pdbx_strand_id
1 'polypeptide(L)'
;MLSKRVIKSASTIRIASTHRSASSTNESEKCFIRLDKSFNNTEQAFKCKTNADLLRSLVVFQLCSNNFLVQNNDKILHIVRKLLGQKLFEKVLRGTFYGHFVAGATRSEVRSVVDKMKDYNVQSLIGKNIEADLSYIEDKNAKKKAPKPIAEMEKESDKNAAILCDSLDDVSEVSYGDGFTAIKLTALGRPELLLKLSDFINEYRGLFKVLTDTKTNSLVGKTLNYDDFLGKIQNKIDHGKAKDLFQLVDKDGDQVVDLHDWDELINLQLELNPVLNTKQGDKLLTHVLTKDEIKEFSNMKQRIEHIANHANRKQVRVIIDAEQTYFQPAISRFATDLMEKYNKGRAQILNTYQAYLKNTYNWKRAAQFGYEDPVNPTYEATTDSYHRCLLRILDELDNRGAEHVSLLIAGHNEDTVRFAVQQLKDRGIDPNSRNVCFGQLYGMCDHITFCLGQAGYRVYKYIPYGPVDEVIPYLSRRAVENGAIFEKLSKERGLLWKELKRRFTQGGNSSGAVPNIV
;
A
#
# COMPACT_ATOMS: atom_id res chain seq x y z
N MET A 1 43.09 -42.14 5.78
CA MET A 1 42.33 -43.30 6.31
C MET A 1 41.11 -42.75 7.03
N LEU A 2 39.95 -42.76 6.36
CA LEU A 2 38.79 -43.63 6.64
C LEU A 2 38.01 -43.14 7.87
N SER A 3 36.72 -42.78 7.83
CA SER A 3 35.63 -43.34 7.03
C SER A 3 34.44 -42.39 6.89
N LYS A 4 33.83 -42.42 5.70
CA LYS A 4 32.48 -41.94 5.35
C LYS A 4 31.39 -42.68 6.15
N ARG A 5 30.24 -42.03 6.40
CA ARG A 5 28.86 -42.58 6.38
C ARG A 5 27.87 -41.41 6.57
N VAL A 6 27.28 -40.89 5.49
CA VAL A 6 26.03 -41.30 4.83
C VAL A 6 24.76 -40.91 5.61
N ILE A 7 24.10 -39.90 5.02
CA ILE A 7 22.68 -39.51 5.00
C ILE A 7 21.70 -40.66 5.33
N LYS A 8 20.84 -40.45 6.33
CA LYS A 8 19.36 -40.68 6.34
C LYS A 8 18.82 -40.66 7.77
N SER A 9 17.91 -39.73 8.07
CA SER A 9 16.68 -40.00 8.81
C SER A 9 15.83 -38.73 8.83
N ALA A 10 14.77 -38.73 8.03
CA ALA A 10 13.63 -37.86 8.24
C ALA A 10 12.99 -38.28 9.57
N SER A 11 13.22 -37.49 10.62
CA SER A 11 12.45 -37.61 11.86
C SER A 11 11.29 -36.63 11.78
N THR A 12 10.10 -37.20 11.74
CA THR A 12 8.81 -36.55 11.88
C THR A 12 8.82 -35.66 13.12
N ILE A 13 8.96 -34.35 12.91
CA ILE A 13 8.59 -33.36 13.92
C ILE A 13 7.07 -33.42 14.00
N ARG A 14 6.55 -34.14 15.00
CA ARG A 14 5.19 -33.96 15.48
C ARG A 14 5.12 -32.53 16.03
N ILE A 15 4.63 -31.61 15.21
CA ILE A 15 4.18 -30.30 15.69
C ILE A 15 3.10 -30.59 16.71
N ALA A 16 3.35 -30.19 17.95
CA ALA A 16 2.35 -30.18 19.00
C ALA A 16 1.22 -29.28 18.52
N SER A 17 0.11 -29.88 18.10
CA SER A 17 -1.12 -29.19 17.78
C SER A 17 -1.64 -28.56 19.06
N THR A 18 -1.40 -27.26 19.23
CA THR A 18 -2.21 -26.43 20.11
C THR A 18 -3.66 -26.60 19.66
N HIS A 19 -4.56 -26.84 20.62
CA HIS A 19 -5.98 -27.13 20.41
C HIS A 19 -6.66 -26.13 19.45
N ARG A 20 -6.66 -26.40 18.14
CA ARG A 20 -7.66 -25.86 17.21
C ARG A 20 -8.94 -26.65 17.45
N SER A 21 -10.03 -25.97 17.78
CA SER A 21 -11.33 -26.62 17.92
C SER A 21 -11.69 -27.32 16.60
N ALA A 22 -12.19 -28.56 16.65
CA ALA A 22 -12.65 -29.28 15.46
C ALA A 22 -13.79 -28.56 14.70
N SER A 23 -14.41 -27.53 15.31
CA SER A 23 -15.44 -26.71 14.70
C SER A 23 -14.88 -25.67 13.71
N SER A 24 -13.71 -25.07 14.00
CA SER A 24 -13.12 -24.03 13.16
C SER A 24 -12.53 -24.60 11.86
N THR A 25 -11.98 -25.82 11.91
CA THR A 25 -11.47 -26.52 10.72
C THR A 25 -12.59 -26.85 9.72
N ASN A 26 -13.77 -27.21 10.21
CA ASN A 26 -14.93 -27.55 9.38
C ASN A 26 -15.53 -26.30 8.68
N GLU A 27 -15.60 -25.15 9.36
CA GLU A 27 -16.07 -23.91 8.71
C GLU A 27 -15.07 -23.33 7.70
N SER A 28 -13.75 -23.39 7.96
CA SER A 28 -12.75 -22.98 6.97
C SER A 28 -12.81 -23.86 5.71
N GLU A 29 -12.95 -25.19 5.85
CA GLU A 29 -13.14 -26.11 4.71
C GLU A 29 -14.41 -25.79 3.91
N LYS A 30 -15.53 -25.52 4.59
CA LYS A 30 -16.77 -25.08 3.92
C LYS A 30 -16.56 -23.78 3.14
N CYS A 31 -15.82 -22.81 3.67
CA CYS A 31 -15.51 -21.56 2.97
C CYS A 31 -14.76 -21.82 1.65
N PHE A 32 -13.72 -22.66 1.67
CA PHE A 32 -12.96 -23.02 0.46
C PHE A 32 -13.83 -23.73 -0.60
N ILE A 33 -14.84 -24.50 -0.18
CA ILE A 33 -15.77 -25.20 -1.07
C ILE A 33 -16.83 -24.24 -1.63
N ARG A 34 -17.33 -23.29 -0.82
CA ARG A 34 -18.37 -22.32 -1.23
C ARG A 34 -17.90 -21.35 -2.32
N LEU A 35 -16.60 -21.07 -2.40
CA LEU A 35 -16.08 -20.10 -3.36
C LEU A 35 -16.09 -20.64 -4.81
N ASP A 36 -16.91 -20.02 -5.66
CA ASP A 36 -16.78 -20.17 -7.11
C ASP A 36 -15.51 -19.44 -7.61
N LYS A 37 -14.44 -20.20 -7.81
CA LYS A 37 -13.14 -19.70 -8.28
C LYS A 37 -13.17 -19.16 -9.72
N SER A 38 -14.24 -19.36 -10.48
CA SER A 38 -14.40 -18.76 -11.81
C SER A 38 -14.80 -17.29 -11.74
N PHE A 39 -15.33 -16.84 -10.59
CA PHE A 39 -15.86 -15.50 -10.36
C PHE A 39 -16.91 -15.05 -11.40
N ASN A 40 -17.62 -16.00 -12.01
CA ASN A 40 -18.62 -15.74 -13.06
C ASN A 40 -20.07 -15.84 -12.58
N ASN A 41 -20.29 -16.18 -11.29
CA ASN A 41 -21.60 -16.15 -10.65
C ASN A 41 -22.08 -14.70 -10.45
N THR A 42 -22.88 -14.21 -11.39
CA THR A 42 -23.34 -12.81 -11.39
C THR A 42 -24.34 -12.49 -10.29
N GLU A 43 -25.14 -13.47 -9.87
CA GLU A 43 -26.10 -13.30 -8.79
C GLU A 43 -25.38 -13.02 -7.47
N GLN A 44 -24.38 -13.85 -7.14
CA GLN A 44 -23.55 -13.65 -5.96
C GLN A 44 -22.75 -12.35 -6.07
N ALA A 45 -22.09 -12.11 -7.21
CA ALA A 45 -21.25 -10.94 -7.47
C ALA A 45 -21.98 -9.60 -7.22
N PHE A 46 -23.24 -9.52 -7.64
CA PHE A 46 -24.00 -8.27 -7.68
C PHE A 46 -25.21 -8.25 -6.75
N LYS A 47 -25.30 -9.20 -5.81
CA LYS A 47 -26.40 -9.27 -4.83
C LYS A 47 -26.58 -7.97 -4.05
N CYS A 48 -25.48 -7.31 -3.72
CA CYS A 48 -25.48 -6.01 -3.05
C CYS A 48 -25.88 -4.84 -3.97
N LYS A 49 -26.04 -5.00 -5.29
CA LYS A 49 -26.29 -3.88 -6.21
C LYS A 49 -27.74 -3.82 -6.66
N THR A 50 -28.26 -2.61 -6.78
CA THR A 50 -29.57 -2.35 -7.41
C THR A 50 -29.43 -2.33 -8.94
N ASN A 51 -30.56 -2.40 -9.68
CA ASN A 51 -30.51 -2.28 -11.14
C ASN A 51 -29.97 -0.91 -11.59
N ALA A 52 -30.25 0.15 -10.82
CA ALA A 52 -29.68 1.48 -11.06
C ALA A 52 -28.16 1.50 -10.87
N ASP A 53 -27.63 0.78 -9.87
CA ASP A 53 -26.18 0.64 -9.68
C ASP A 53 -25.51 -0.09 -10.85
N LEU A 54 -26.14 -1.15 -11.36
CA LEU A 54 -25.63 -1.91 -12.50
C LEU A 54 -25.62 -1.06 -13.78
N LEU A 55 -26.70 -0.33 -14.04
CA LEU A 55 -26.79 0.58 -15.19
C LEU A 55 -25.75 1.71 -15.10
N ARG A 56 -25.59 2.31 -13.92
CA ARG A 56 -24.57 3.33 -13.65
C ARG A 56 -23.16 2.80 -13.91
N SER A 57 -22.87 1.57 -13.47
CA SER A 57 -21.57 0.94 -13.70
C SER A 57 -21.30 0.71 -15.19
N LEU A 58 -22.32 0.26 -15.95
CA LEU A 58 -22.21 0.13 -17.42
C LEU A 58 -21.91 1.47 -18.11
N VAL A 59 -22.59 2.55 -17.70
CA VAL A 59 -22.33 3.90 -18.23
C VAL A 59 -20.90 4.34 -17.91
N VAL A 60 -20.47 4.22 -16.66
CA VAL A 60 -19.12 4.62 -16.24
C VAL A 60 -18.06 3.83 -17.01
N PHE A 61 -18.19 2.50 -17.13
CA PHE A 61 -17.24 1.70 -17.89
C PHE A 61 -17.22 2.03 -19.39
N GLN A 62 -18.36 2.39 -19.97
CA GLN A 62 -18.41 2.88 -21.35
C GLN A 62 -17.65 4.20 -21.52
N LEU A 63 -17.76 5.11 -20.54
CA LEU A 63 -17.02 6.37 -20.54
C LEU A 63 -15.51 6.15 -20.35
N CYS A 64 -15.11 5.25 -19.45
CA CYS A 64 -13.69 4.86 -19.27
C CYS A 64 -13.11 4.17 -20.51
N SER A 65 -13.92 3.47 -21.30
CA SER A 65 -13.47 2.82 -22.53
C SER A 65 -13.18 3.79 -23.68
N ASN A 66 -13.50 5.08 -23.52
CA ASN A 66 -13.29 6.10 -24.53
C ASN A 66 -11.99 6.89 -24.26
N ASN A 67 -10.94 6.56 -25.01
CA ASN A 67 -9.62 7.20 -24.87
C ASN A 67 -9.65 8.72 -24.98
N PHE A 68 -10.50 9.28 -25.86
CA PHE A 68 -10.60 10.74 -26.01
C PHE A 68 -11.14 11.40 -24.74
N LEU A 69 -12.20 10.82 -24.14
CA LEU A 69 -12.80 11.33 -22.91
C LEU A 69 -11.82 11.22 -21.74
N VAL A 70 -11.14 10.08 -21.63
CA VAL A 70 -10.19 9.81 -20.55
C VAL A 70 -8.96 10.73 -20.62
N GLN A 71 -8.36 10.90 -21.80
CA GLN A 71 -7.17 11.74 -21.95
C GLN A 71 -7.45 13.24 -21.85
N ASN A 72 -8.68 13.68 -22.11
CA ASN A 72 -9.07 15.09 -22.05
C ASN A 72 -9.99 15.41 -20.85
N ASN A 73 -10.01 14.54 -19.83
CA ASN A 73 -11.02 14.59 -18.77
C ASN A 73 -11.07 15.94 -18.04
N ASP A 74 -9.93 16.55 -17.71
CA ASP A 74 -9.87 17.82 -16.96
C ASP A 74 -10.50 18.97 -17.77
N LYS A 75 -10.18 19.04 -19.06
CA LYS A 75 -10.75 20.04 -19.99
C LYS A 75 -12.25 19.84 -20.16
N ILE A 76 -12.69 18.59 -20.31
CA ILE A 76 -14.10 18.24 -20.46
C ILE A 76 -14.87 18.60 -19.19
N LEU A 77 -14.37 18.21 -18.01
CA LEU A 77 -14.99 18.54 -16.73
C LEU A 77 -15.10 20.05 -16.54
N HIS A 78 -14.08 20.82 -16.93
CA HIS A 78 -14.12 22.29 -16.88
C HIS A 78 -15.21 22.87 -17.81
N ILE A 79 -15.28 22.40 -19.05
CA ILE A 79 -16.31 22.85 -20.03
C ILE A 79 -17.72 22.49 -19.52
N VAL A 80 -17.91 21.25 -19.08
CA VAL A 80 -19.21 20.77 -18.58
C VAL A 80 -19.63 21.57 -17.33
N ARG A 81 -18.71 21.83 -16.40
CA ARG A 81 -18.97 22.67 -15.21
C ARG A 81 -19.37 24.09 -15.60
N LYS A 82 -18.70 24.68 -16.60
CA LYS A 82 -19.01 26.02 -17.12
C LYS A 82 -20.37 26.09 -17.81
N LEU A 83 -20.74 25.04 -18.55
CA LEU A 83 -22.02 24.98 -19.29
C LEU A 83 -23.23 24.67 -18.40
N LEU A 84 -23.10 23.69 -17.49
CA LEU A 84 -24.20 23.22 -16.65
C LEU A 84 -24.36 24.01 -15.34
N GLY A 85 -23.32 24.72 -14.92
CA GLY A 85 -23.22 25.30 -13.59
C GLY A 85 -22.97 24.25 -12.49
N GLN A 86 -22.58 24.72 -11.29
CA GLN A 86 -22.08 23.86 -10.21
C GLN A 86 -23.08 22.76 -9.79
N LYS A 87 -24.33 23.13 -9.53
CA LYS A 87 -25.33 22.20 -8.97
C LYS A 87 -25.65 21.05 -9.92
N LEU A 88 -25.84 21.35 -11.21
CA LEU A 88 -26.16 20.33 -12.20
C LEU A 88 -24.93 19.49 -12.55
N PHE A 89 -23.75 20.11 -12.63
CA PHE A 89 -22.49 19.40 -12.76
C PHE A 89 -22.29 18.36 -11.66
N GLU A 90 -22.44 18.74 -10.39
CA GLU A 90 -22.32 17.81 -9.27
C GLU A 90 -23.36 16.68 -9.32
N LYS A 91 -24.61 17.00 -9.70
CA LYS A 91 -25.67 15.99 -9.84
C LYS A 91 -25.33 14.96 -10.94
N VAL A 92 -24.83 15.42 -12.08
CA VAL A 92 -24.38 14.55 -13.19
C VAL A 92 -23.21 13.67 -12.74
N LEU A 93 -22.22 14.26 -12.06
CA LEU A 93 -21.04 13.52 -11.62
C LEU A 93 -21.41 12.49 -10.55
N ARG A 94 -22.25 12.84 -9.57
CA ARG A 94 -22.78 11.94 -8.54
C ARG A 94 -23.59 10.79 -9.14
N GLY A 95 -24.37 11.05 -10.19
CA GLY A 95 -25.10 10.02 -10.93
C GLY A 95 -24.22 9.10 -11.79
N THR A 96 -22.94 9.42 -11.98
CA THR A 96 -22.02 8.70 -12.86
C THR A 96 -20.73 8.29 -12.12
N PHE A 97 -19.60 8.90 -12.45
CA PHE A 97 -18.25 8.53 -11.99
C PHE A 97 -18.09 8.67 -10.48
N TYR A 98 -18.55 9.78 -9.90
CA TYR A 98 -18.39 10.03 -8.47
C TYR A 98 -19.12 8.95 -7.67
N GLY A 99 -20.41 8.71 -7.93
CA GLY A 99 -21.15 7.70 -7.17
C GLY A 99 -20.63 6.28 -7.36
N HIS A 100 -19.82 6.03 -8.41
CA HIS A 100 -19.24 4.71 -8.71
C HIS A 100 -17.94 4.45 -7.98
N PHE A 101 -17.06 5.44 -7.88
CA PHE A 101 -15.76 5.29 -7.24
C PHE A 101 -15.65 5.91 -5.84
N VAL A 102 -16.64 6.70 -5.41
CA VAL A 102 -16.64 7.44 -4.15
C VAL A 102 -17.93 7.09 -3.40
N ALA A 103 -17.81 6.79 -2.10
CA ALA A 103 -18.99 6.40 -1.30
C ALA A 103 -19.94 7.56 -1.02
N GLY A 104 -19.41 8.78 -0.98
CA GLY A 104 -20.17 9.99 -0.68
C GLY A 104 -19.30 11.11 -0.14
N ALA A 105 -19.92 12.23 0.18
CA ALA A 105 -19.25 13.43 0.70
C ALA A 105 -19.33 13.54 2.21
N THR A 106 -20.29 12.86 2.84
CA THR A 106 -20.55 12.96 4.28
C THR A 106 -20.36 11.60 4.95
N ARG A 107 -20.06 11.62 6.26
CA ARG A 107 -19.95 10.42 7.08
C ARG A 107 -21.20 9.52 7.00
N SER A 108 -22.39 10.12 6.91
CA SER A 108 -23.66 9.39 6.77
C SER A 108 -23.77 8.63 5.45
N GLU A 109 -23.39 9.27 4.33
CA GLU A 109 -23.33 8.61 3.02
C GLU A 109 -22.32 7.45 3.04
N VAL A 110 -21.15 7.65 3.65
CA VAL A 110 -20.13 6.60 3.82
C VAL A 110 -20.66 5.45 4.66
N ARG A 111 -21.29 5.72 5.81
CA ARG A 111 -21.86 4.69 6.70
C ARG A 111 -22.87 3.80 5.97
N SER A 112 -23.76 4.40 5.17
CA SER A 112 -24.74 3.64 4.37
C SER A 112 -24.07 2.65 3.40
N VAL A 113 -22.98 3.06 2.75
CA VAL A 113 -22.20 2.19 1.87
C VAL A 113 -21.48 1.09 2.66
N VAL A 114 -20.88 1.43 3.80
CA VAL A 114 -20.15 0.50 4.67
C VAL A 114 -21.07 -0.58 5.24
N ASP A 115 -22.22 -0.19 5.80
CA ASP A 115 -23.20 -1.12 6.38
C ASP A 115 -23.70 -2.11 5.32
N LYS A 116 -24.03 -1.59 4.13
CA LYS A 116 -24.46 -2.40 2.99
C LYS A 116 -23.41 -3.42 2.53
N MET A 117 -22.11 -3.10 2.63
CA MET A 117 -21.04 -4.06 2.29
C MET A 117 -20.81 -5.08 3.40
N LYS A 118 -20.97 -4.66 4.65
CA LYS A 118 -20.81 -5.51 5.83
C LYS A 118 -21.81 -6.67 5.84
N ASP A 119 -23.03 -6.47 5.34
CA ASP A 119 -24.05 -7.51 5.16
C ASP A 119 -23.57 -8.69 4.28
N TYR A 120 -22.53 -8.48 3.47
CA TYR A 120 -21.93 -9.48 2.59
C TYR A 120 -20.50 -9.85 3.00
N ASN A 121 -20.15 -9.61 4.28
CA ASN A 121 -18.82 -9.86 4.85
C ASN A 121 -17.69 -9.13 4.10
N VAL A 122 -17.98 -7.94 3.57
CA VAL A 122 -16.97 -7.04 2.98
C VAL A 122 -16.73 -5.88 3.94
N GLN A 123 -15.49 -5.75 4.39
CA GLN A 123 -15.03 -4.68 5.27
C GLN A 123 -14.55 -3.46 4.47
N SER A 124 -14.24 -2.39 5.19
CA SER A 124 -13.98 -1.08 4.61
C SER A 124 -12.63 -0.54 5.06
N LEU A 125 -11.79 -0.20 4.09
CA LEU A 125 -10.63 0.68 4.25
C LEU A 125 -11.10 2.05 3.79
N ILE A 126 -11.24 3.00 4.71
CA ILE A 126 -11.82 4.31 4.43
C ILE A 126 -10.72 5.33 4.60
N GLY A 127 -10.56 6.20 3.61
CA GLY A 127 -9.51 7.22 3.68
C GLY A 127 -9.82 8.40 2.79
N LYS A 128 -9.49 9.60 3.29
CA LYS A 128 -9.39 10.77 2.43
C LYS A 128 -8.15 10.63 1.57
N ASN A 129 -8.30 10.80 0.26
CA ASN A 129 -7.17 10.71 -0.66
C ASN A 129 -6.42 12.04 -0.72
N ILE A 130 -5.57 12.28 0.27
CA ILE A 130 -4.75 13.48 0.39
C ILE A 130 -3.33 13.14 -0.05
N GLU A 131 -2.78 13.94 -0.95
CA GLU A 131 -1.41 13.85 -1.45
C GLU A 131 -0.90 15.27 -1.76
N ALA A 132 0.42 15.47 -1.79
CA ALA A 132 0.97 16.74 -2.25
C ALA A 132 0.81 16.90 -3.77
N ASP A 133 0.71 18.15 -4.22
CA ASP A 133 0.92 18.50 -5.62
C ASP A 133 2.40 18.28 -5.97
N LEU A 134 2.69 17.43 -6.95
CA LEU A 134 4.05 17.10 -7.40
C LEU A 134 4.41 17.73 -8.74
N SER A 135 3.52 18.57 -9.31
CA SER A 135 3.70 19.14 -10.66
C SER A 135 5.01 19.90 -10.85
N TYR A 136 5.54 20.54 -9.79
CA TYR A 136 6.80 21.27 -9.83
C TYR A 136 8.06 20.37 -9.78
N ILE A 137 7.90 19.09 -9.43
CA ILE A 137 8.97 18.07 -9.44
C ILE A 137 8.96 17.29 -10.76
N GLU A 138 7.77 16.90 -11.23
CA GLU A 138 7.64 15.93 -12.32
C GLU A 138 7.65 16.55 -13.73
N ASP A 139 7.29 17.83 -13.88
CA ASP A 139 7.14 18.43 -15.21
C ASP A 139 8.45 19.01 -15.77
N LYS A 140 9.05 18.30 -16.72
CA LYS A 140 10.25 18.75 -17.46
C LYS A 140 9.92 19.74 -18.60
N ASN A 141 8.66 19.84 -19.04
CA ASN A 141 8.27 20.55 -20.27
C ASN A 141 7.19 21.64 -20.10
N ALA A 142 6.46 21.70 -18.98
CA ALA A 142 5.62 22.86 -18.66
C ALA A 142 6.43 23.94 -17.95
N LYS A 143 5.98 25.19 -18.08
CA LYS A 143 6.43 26.32 -17.28
C LYS A 143 6.37 25.90 -15.81
N LYS A 144 7.51 25.57 -15.19
CA LYS A 144 7.60 25.12 -13.80
C LYS A 144 6.75 26.05 -12.95
N LYS A 145 5.62 25.54 -12.45
CA LYS A 145 4.85 26.26 -11.44
C LYS A 145 5.81 26.42 -10.26
N ALA A 146 6.09 27.65 -9.85
CA ALA A 146 7.01 27.86 -8.74
C ALA A 146 6.47 27.11 -7.51
N PRO A 147 7.34 26.42 -6.74
CA PRO A 147 6.91 25.80 -5.50
C PRO A 147 6.32 26.87 -4.59
N LYS A 148 5.32 26.48 -3.80
CA LYS A 148 4.74 27.36 -2.78
C LYS A 148 5.83 27.73 -1.75
N PRO A 149 5.72 28.87 -1.07
CA PRO A 149 6.60 29.17 0.06
C PRO A 149 6.59 28.04 1.09
N ILE A 150 7.75 27.69 1.65
CA ILE A 150 7.91 26.58 2.61
C ILE A 150 6.91 26.70 3.78
N ALA A 151 6.74 27.91 4.32
CA ALA A 151 5.79 28.15 5.41
C ALA A 151 4.33 27.83 5.04
N GLU A 152 3.95 28.02 3.77
CA GLU A 152 2.62 27.66 3.28
C GLU A 152 2.48 26.13 3.16
N MET A 153 3.50 25.45 2.66
CA MET A 153 3.52 23.98 2.54
C MET A 153 3.51 23.28 3.90
N GLU A 154 4.20 23.83 4.90
CA GLU A 154 4.17 23.35 6.28
C GLU A 154 2.77 23.51 6.89
N LYS A 155 2.13 24.67 6.70
CA LYS A 155 0.75 24.90 7.14
C LYS A 155 -0.26 23.97 6.44
N GLU A 156 -0.04 23.70 5.16
CA GLU A 156 -0.83 22.72 4.40
C GLU A 156 -0.64 21.31 4.96
N SER A 157 0.58 20.92 5.31
CA SER A 157 0.89 19.63 5.95
C SER A 157 0.24 19.50 7.34
N ASP A 158 0.22 20.57 8.14
CA ASP A 158 -0.49 20.61 9.43
C ASP A 158 -2.01 20.41 9.24
N LYS A 159 -2.58 21.10 8.25
CA LYS A 159 -3.99 20.95 7.89
C LYS A 159 -4.29 19.52 7.43
N ASN A 160 -3.43 18.94 6.59
CA ASN A 160 -3.58 17.56 6.12
C ASN A 160 -3.53 16.57 7.30
N ALA A 161 -2.63 16.77 8.25
CA ALA A 161 -2.55 15.93 9.45
C ALA A 161 -3.85 16.00 10.28
N ALA A 162 -4.42 17.19 10.47
CA ALA A 162 -5.71 17.35 11.13
C ALA A 162 -6.84 16.63 10.39
N ILE A 163 -6.91 16.76 9.06
CA ILE A 163 -7.91 16.10 8.24
C ILE A 163 -7.78 14.56 8.30
N LEU A 164 -6.56 14.03 8.40
CA LEU A 164 -6.34 12.59 8.56
C LEU A 164 -6.77 12.09 9.93
N CYS A 165 -6.58 12.88 11.00
CA CYS A 165 -7.16 12.59 12.31
C CYS A 165 -8.70 12.57 12.27
N ASP A 166 -9.33 13.55 11.61
CA ASP A 166 -10.79 13.54 11.41
C ASP A 166 -11.24 12.29 10.63
N SER A 167 -10.44 11.86 9.63
CA SER A 167 -10.73 10.64 8.89
C SER A 167 -10.59 9.39 9.76
N LEU A 168 -9.65 9.35 10.69
CA LEU A 168 -9.52 8.26 11.67
C LEU A 168 -10.73 8.20 12.61
N ASP A 169 -11.24 9.36 13.03
CA ASP A 169 -12.48 9.45 13.81
C ASP A 169 -13.67 8.89 13.00
N ASP A 170 -13.83 9.33 11.76
CA ASP A 170 -14.84 8.81 10.84
C ASP A 170 -14.76 7.28 10.71
N VAL A 171 -13.55 6.75 10.45
CA VAL A 171 -13.32 5.31 10.32
C VAL A 171 -13.69 4.59 11.61
N SER A 172 -13.27 5.10 12.76
CA SER A 172 -13.54 4.47 14.06
C SER A 172 -15.04 4.30 14.33
N GLU A 173 -15.84 5.28 13.91
CA GLU A 173 -17.28 5.28 14.10
C GLU A 173 -18.06 4.41 13.11
N VAL A 174 -17.54 4.18 11.90
CA VAL A 174 -18.27 3.45 10.84
C VAL A 174 -17.76 2.03 10.63
N SER A 175 -16.53 1.72 11.05
CA SER A 175 -15.88 0.44 10.74
C SER A 175 -15.96 -0.61 11.86
N TYR A 176 -16.65 -0.30 12.96
CA TYR A 176 -16.92 -1.22 14.07
C TYR A 176 -15.63 -1.87 14.65
N GLY A 177 -14.55 -1.09 14.75
CA GLY A 177 -13.27 -1.52 15.32
C GLY A 177 -12.39 -2.38 14.40
N ASP A 178 -12.74 -2.48 13.11
CA ASP A 178 -12.00 -3.29 12.14
C ASP A 178 -11.56 -2.52 10.89
N GLY A 179 -11.75 -1.20 10.87
CA GLY A 179 -11.38 -0.36 9.75
C GLY A 179 -9.88 -0.16 9.58
N PHE A 180 -9.54 0.17 8.35
CA PHE A 180 -8.24 0.72 7.98
C PHE A 180 -8.42 2.16 7.48
N THR A 181 -7.38 2.97 7.65
CA THR A 181 -7.15 4.16 6.83
C THR A 181 -5.82 4.03 6.11
N ALA A 182 -5.72 4.60 4.92
CA ALA A 182 -4.44 4.78 4.25
C ALA A 182 -3.93 6.21 4.45
N ILE A 183 -2.62 6.38 4.59
CA ILE A 183 -1.97 7.70 4.63
C ILE A 183 -0.80 7.76 3.66
N LYS A 184 -0.61 8.92 3.04
CA LYS A 184 0.50 9.24 2.13
C LYS A 184 1.45 10.20 2.82
N LEU A 185 2.76 9.93 2.78
CA LEU A 185 3.70 10.76 3.52
C LEU A 185 3.99 12.07 2.81
N THR A 186 3.84 12.14 1.48
CA THR A 186 3.90 13.41 0.76
C THR A 186 2.86 14.42 1.24
N ALA A 187 1.74 13.98 1.84
CA ALA A 187 0.75 14.88 2.43
C ALA A 187 1.18 15.51 3.77
N LEU A 188 2.23 14.99 4.40
CA LEU A 188 2.64 15.31 5.78
C LEU A 188 3.96 16.07 5.87
N GLY A 189 4.63 16.27 4.75
CA GLY A 189 5.84 17.06 4.66
C GLY A 189 6.15 17.41 3.21
N ARG A 190 7.10 18.32 3.04
CA ARG A 190 7.51 18.78 1.72
C ARG A 190 8.07 17.62 0.88
N PRO A 191 7.56 17.36 -0.34
CA PRO A 191 8.04 16.28 -1.18
C PRO A 191 9.55 16.33 -1.45
N GLU A 192 10.16 17.50 -1.65
CA GLU A 192 11.61 17.62 -1.85
C GLU A 192 12.42 17.21 -0.62
N LEU A 193 11.89 17.43 0.60
CA LEU A 193 12.52 16.92 1.82
C LEU A 193 12.48 15.39 1.82
N LEU A 194 11.35 14.80 1.47
CA LEU A 194 11.18 13.34 1.40
C LEU A 194 12.08 12.69 0.33
N LEU A 195 12.25 13.36 -0.82
CA LEU A 195 13.21 12.98 -1.85
C LEU A 195 14.63 13.01 -1.30
N LYS A 196 15.03 14.12 -0.67
CA LYS A 196 16.38 14.29 -0.11
C LYS A 196 16.71 13.25 0.97
N LEU A 197 15.74 12.92 1.84
CA LEU A 197 15.87 11.84 2.81
C LEU A 197 16.04 10.48 2.14
N SER A 198 15.32 10.23 1.05
CA SER A 198 15.41 9.00 0.29
C SER A 198 16.77 8.86 -0.40
N ASP A 199 17.27 9.94 -0.98
CA ASP A 199 18.59 10.00 -1.60
C ASP A 199 19.68 9.79 -0.56
N PHE A 200 19.60 10.43 0.61
CA PHE A 200 20.53 10.21 1.71
C PHE A 200 20.55 8.73 2.16
N ILE A 201 19.39 8.10 2.37
CA ILE A 201 19.31 6.67 2.73
C ILE A 201 20.00 5.79 1.68
N ASN A 202 19.82 6.11 0.40
CA ASN A 202 20.44 5.37 -0.69
C ASN A 202 21.96 5.60 -0.76
N GLU A 203 22.42 6.83 -0.58
CA GLU A 203 23.85 7.17 -0.50
C GLU A 203 24.53 6.47 0.68
N TYR A 204 23.90 6.53 1.86
CA TYR A 204 24.35 5.87 3.07
C TYR A 204 24.51 4.36 2.82
N ARG A 205 23.47 3.69 2.29
CA ARG A 205 23.57 2.26 1.90
C ARG A 205 24.65 2.00 0.84
N GLY A 206 24.79 2.92 -0.13
CA GLY A 206 25.85 2.95 -1.14
C GLY A 206 27.23 2.82 -0.52
N LEU A 207 27.50 3.70 0.45
CA LEU A 207 28.73 3.74 1.21
C LEU A 207 28.98 2.39 1.92
N PHE A 208 27.99 1.80 2.60
CA PHE A 208 28.19 0.50 3.27
C PHE A 208 28.52 -0.64 2.31
N LYS A 209 27.93 -0.67 1.11
CA LYS A 209 28.27 -1.72 0.15
C LYS A 209 29.72 -1.64 -0.29
N VAL A 210 30.21 -0.43 -0.56
CA VAL A 210 31.62 -0.19 -0.91
C VAL A 210 32.52 -0.60 0.26
N LEU A 211 32.14 -0.26 1.49
CA LEU A 211 32.91 -0.58 2.69
C LEU A 211 32.93 -2.09 3.02
N THR A 212 31.85 -2.82 2.74
CA THR A 212 31.72 -4.26 3.02
C THR A 212 32.26 -5.19 1.91
N ASP A 213 32.74 -4.67 0.77
CA ASP A 213 33.13 -5.44 -0.43
C ASP A 213 32.08 -6.49 -0.87
N THR A 214 30.80 -6.12 -0.74
CA THR A 214 29.72 -7.03 -1.06
C THR A 214 29.33 -6.91 -2.53
N LYS A 215 29.74 -7.88 -3.36
CA LYS A 215 29.17 -8.07 -4.72
C LYS A 215 27.68 -8.45 -4.70
N THR A 216 27.17 -8.88 -3.54
CA THR A 216 25.78 -9.30 -3.34
C THR A 216 24.95 -8.18 -2.72
N ASN A 217 23.68 -8.07 -3.12
CA ASN A 217 22.81 -6.96 -2.69
C ASN A 217 22.26 -7.07 -1.23
N SER A 218 22.67 -8.06 -0.42
CA SER A 218 22.21 -8.27 0.97
C SER A 218 23.20 -7.73 2.00
N LEU A 219 22.77 -6.75 2.82
CA LEU A 219 23.50 -6.26 4.01
C LEU A 219 23.10 -7.00 5.30
N VAL A 220 21.94 -7.68 5.31
CA VAL A 220 21.43 -8.40 6.50
C VAL A 220 22.32 -9.58 6.85
N GLY A 221 22.83 -9.60 8.09
CA GLY A 221 23.61 -10.70 8.68
C GLY A 221 25.06 -10.79 8.18
N LYS A 222 25.65 -9.67 7.76
CA LYS A 222 27.04 -9.61 7.30
C LYS A 222 27.90 -8.84 8.28
N THR A 223 29.00 -9.47 8.68
CA THR A 223 29.98 -8.93 9.61
C THR A 223 30.93 -7.96 8.92
N LEU A 224 31.06 -6.72 9.41
CA LEU A 224 32.04 -5.73 9.03
C LEU A 224 33.19 -5.79 10.04
N ASN A 225 34.37 -6.27 9.62
CA ASN A 225 35.56 -6.21 10.46
C ASN A 225 36.12 -4.77 10.47
N TYR A 226 36.44 -4.25 11.66
CA TYR A 226 37.04 -2.93 11.86
C TYR A 226 38.32 -2.72 11.05
N ASP A 227 39.15 -3.75 10.90
CA ASP A 227 40.41 -3.66 10.13
C ASP A 227 40.15 -3.51 8.63
N ASP A 228 39.15 -4.22 8.09
CA ASP A 228 38.73 -4.12 6.69
C ASP A 228 38.07 -2.77 6.40
N PHE A 229 37.31 -2.26 7.37
CA PHE A 229 36.75 -0.92 7.34
C PHE A 229 37.88 0.10 7.31
N LEU A 230 38.75 0.14 8.33
CA LEU A 230 39.89 1.06 8.43
C LEU A 230 40.72 1.08 7.15
N GLY A 231 41.13 -0.08 6.62
CA GLY A 231 41.95 -0.15 5.41
C GLY A 231 41.34 0.52 4.17
N LYS A 232 40.00 0.60 4.08
CA LYS A 232 39.28 1.20 2.95
C LYS A 232 39.01 2.70 3.13
N ILE A 233 38.87 3.16 4.37
CA ILE A 233 38.55 4.56 4.70
C ILE A 233 39.80 5.37 5.10
N GLN A 234 40.92 4.72 5.47
CA GLN A 234 42.17 5.33 5.96
C GLN A 234 42.74 6.43 5.04
N ASN A 235 42.49 6.37 3.73
CA ASN A 235 42.94 7.41 2.78
C ASN A 235 41.92 8.57 2.57
N LYS A 236 40.70 8.41 3.11
CA LYS A 236 39.55 9.31 2.94
C LYS A 236 39.14 10.02 4.23
N ILE A 237 39.50 9.51 5.41
CA ILE A 237 39.09 10.02 6.73
C ILE A 237 40.24 9.87 7.74
N ASP A 238 40.30 10.75 8.74
CA ASP A 238 41.19 10.64 9.90
C ASP A 238 40.92 9.35 10.72
N HIS A 239 41.97 8.65 11.13
CA HIS A 239 41.92 7.44 11.96
C HIS A 239 41.11 7.58 13.25
N GLY A 240 41.16 8.75 13.91
CA GLY A 240 40.38 8.99 15.14
C GLY A 240 38.88 8.94 14.85
N LYS A 241 38.45 9.57 13.76
CA LYS A 241 37.04 9.61 13.32
C LYS A 241 36.55 8.30 12.71
N ALA A 242 37.46 7.48 12.17
CA ALA A 242 37.11 6.17 11.64
C ALA A 242 36.62 5.22 12.76
N LYS A 243 37.20 5.32 13.96
CA LYS A 243 36.75 4.51 15.10
C LYS A 243 35.35 4.92 15.58
N ASP A 244 35.12 6.22 15.71
CA ASP A 244 33.81 6.77 16.09
C ASP A 244 32.75 6.39 15.05
N LEU A 245 33.07 6.50 13.75
CA LEU A 245 32.19 6.11 12.67
C LEU A 245 31.86 4.61 12.66
N PHE A 246 32.82 3.75 13.00
CA PHE A 246 32.58 2.31 13.09
C PHE A 246 31.65 1.97 14.28
N GLN A 247 31.89 2.56 15.44
CA GLN A 247 31.02 2.39 16.63
C GLN A 247 29.62 2.96 16.42
N LEU A 248 29.50 3.97 15.57
CA LEU A 248 28.22 4.57 15.21
C LEU A 248 27.47 3.75 14.16
N VAL A 249 28.08 2.72 13.56
CA VAL A 249 27.51 1.84 12.52
C VAL A 249 27.18 0.45 13.06
N ASP A 250 27.93 0.00 14.05
CA ASP A 250 27.84 -1.29 14.74
C ASP A 250 27.77 -0.97 16.24
N LYS A 251 26.59 -0.52 16.68
CA LYS A 251 26.37 0.05 18.01
C LYS A 251 26.26 -1.05 19.07
N ASP A 252 25.75 -2.21 18.70
CA ASP A 252 25.69 -3.38 19.58
C ASP A 252 26.97 -4.24 19.55
N GLY A 253 27.88 -3.97 18.61
CA GLY A 253 29.17 -4.62 18.50
C GLY A 253 29.09 -6.05 17.98
N ASP A 254 27.96 -6.43 17.36
CA ASP A 254 27.76 -7.75 16.75
C ASP A 254 28.41 -7.88 15.36
N GLN A 255 29.08 -6.81 14.92
CA GLN A 255 29.73 -6.64 13.62
C GLN A 255 28.72 -6.49 12.47
N VAL A 256 27.42 -6.42 12.71
CA VAL A 256 26.39 -6.18 11.70
C VAL A 256 26.11 -4.68 11.62
N VAL A 257 25.86 -4.19 10.40
CA VAL A 257 25.47 -2.79 10.20
C VAL A 257 24.06 -2.57 10.77
N ASP A 258 23.98 -1.75 11.81
CA ASP A 258 22.73 -1.40 12.46
C ASP A 258 21.84 -0.51 11.59
N LEU A 259 20.53 -0.72 11.72
CA LEU A 259 19.53 0.17 11.16
C LEU A 259 19.31 1.33 12.15
N HIS A 260 20.21 2.32 12.11
CA HIS A 260 20.15 3.52 12.96
C HIS A 260 18.80 4.20 12.96
N ASP A 261 18.30 4.62 14.11
CA ASP A 261 17.10 5.45 14.18
C ASP A 261 17.26 6.77 13.40
N TRP A 262 16.17 7.51 13.18
CA TRP A 262 16.25 8.75 12.42
C TRP A 262 17.16 9.81 13.04
N ASP A 263 17.24 9.86 14.36
CA ASP A 263 18.02 10.88 15.05
C ASP A 263 19.51 10.55 14.92
N GLU A 264 19.87 9.27 15.00
CA GLU A 264 21.18 8.73 14.66
C GLU A 264 21.54 8.93 13.18
N LEU A 265 20.63 8.70 12.24
CA LEU A 265 20.87 8.96 10.81
C LEU A 265 21.17 10.43 10.52
N ILE A 266 20.47 11.35 11.18
CA ILE A 266 20.72 12.79 11.05
C ILE A 266 22.06 13.18 11.67
N ASN A 267 22.37 12.65 12.86
CA ASN A 267 23.67 12.89 13.51
C ASN A 267 24.82 12.35 12.66
N LEU A 268 24.68 11.11 12.15
CA LEU A 268 25.58 10.49 11.19
C LEU A 268 25.83 11.39 9.99
N GLN A 269 24.78 11.96 9.40
CA GLN A 269 24.91 12.88 8.28
C GLN A 269 25.74 14.13 8.63
N LEU A 270 25.52 14.71 9.80
CA LEU A 270 26.24 15.89 10.30
C LEU A 270 27.72 15.59 10.57
N GLU A 271 28.03 14.38 11.03
CA GLU A 271 29.39 13.93 11.34
C GLU A 271 30.16 13.47 10.08
N LEU A 272 29.48 12.78 9.17
CA LEU A 272 30.08 12.23 7.95
C LEU A 272 30.34 13.29 6.88
N ASN A 273 29.45 14.25 6.73
CA ASN A 273 29.53 15.23 5.65
C ASN A 273 30.85 16.04 5.64
N PRO A 274 31.32 16.61 6.77
CA PRO A 274 32.57 17.36 6.83
C PRO A 274 33.81 16.50 6.62
N VAL A 275 33.68 15.19 6.60
CA VAL A 275 34.78 14.23 6.56
C VAL A 275 34.91 13.64 5.16
N LEU A 276 33.79 13.17 4.60
CA LEU A 276 33.72 12.54 3.29
C LEU A 276 33.87 13.52 2.12
N ASN A 277 33.67 14.82 2.35
CA ASN A 277 33.70 15.86 1.31
C ASN A 277 34.95 16.77 1.39
N THR A 278 36.08 16.25 1.90
CA THR A 278 37.29 17.05 2.22
C THR A 278 38.39 17.06 1.16
N LYS A 279 38.31 16.25 0.11
CA LYS A 279 39.29 16.27 -1.00
C LYS A 279 38.62 16.67 -2.31
N GLN A 280 39.33 17.47 -3.10
CA GLN A 280 38.90 18.01 -4.40
C GLN A 280 38.15 16.97 -5.25
N GLY A 281 36.83 17.10 -5.35
CA GLY A 281 36.03 16.54 -6.45
C GLY A 281 35.04 15.42 -6.09
N ASP A 282 35.38 14.51 -5.19
CA ASP A 282 34.53 13.32 -4.93
C ASP A 282 33.55 13.56 -3.78
N LYS A 283 32.36 14.08 -4.10
CA LYS A 283 31.27 14.18 -3.11
C LYS A 283 30.65 12.80 -2.87
N LEU A 284 31.00 12.16 -1.75
CA LEU A 284 30.50 10.83 -1.37
C LEU A 284 29.11 10.88 -0.73
N LEU A 285 28.76 11.99 -0.07
CA LEU A 285 27.41 12.31 0.39
C LEU A 285 27.03 13.68 -0.17
N THR A 286 25.96 13.75 -0.95
CA THR A 286 25.50 15.01 -1.56
C THR A 286 24.21 15.54 -0.94
N HIS A 287 23.44 14.68 -0.28
CA HIS A 287 22.09 15.00 0.19
C HIS A 287 22.04 15.26 1.69
N VAL A 288 22.74 16.30 2.14
CA VAL A 288 22.82 16.68 3.57
C VAL A 288 21.76 17.73 3.90
N LEU A 289 20.88 17.41 4.85
CA LEU A 289 19.89 18.35 5.38
C LEU A 289 20.53 19.61 5.99
N THR A 290 19.97 20.76 5.65
CA THR A 290 20.22 22.06 6.27
C THR A 290 19.55 22.17 7.65
N LYS A 291 19.86 23.22 8.43
CA LYS A 291 19.20 23.47 9.72
C LYS A 291 17.68 23.61 9.60
N ASP A 292 17.22 24.30 8.55
CA ASP A 292 15.79 24.48 8.29
C ASP A 292 15.15 23.15 7.90
N GLU A 293 15.81 22.35 7.06
CA GLU A 293 15.30 21.02 6.68
C GLU A 293 15.30 20.02 7.84
N ILE A 294 16.23 20.11 8.80
CA ILE A 294 16.18 19.33 10.05
C ILE A 294 14.94 19.71 10.87
N LYS A 295 14.59 21.00 10.90
CA LYS A 295 13.36 21.46 11.54
C LYS A 295 12.11 20.96 10.79
N GLU A 296 12.08 21.05 9.46
CA GLU A 296 11.00 20.51 8.64
C GLU A 296 10.85 19.00 8.83
N PHE A 297 11.96 18.26 8.92
CA PHE A 297 11.97 16.84 9.22
C PHE A 297 11.35 16.54 10.59
N SER A 298 11.74 17.29 11.62
CA SER A 298 11.17 17.16 12.97
C SER A 298 9.66 17.40 12.95
N ASN A 299 9.19 18.43 12.24
CA ASN A 299 7.76 18.72 12.08
C ASN A 299 7.03 17.56 11.37
N MET A 300 7.60 17.05 10.27
CA MET A 300 7.04 15.90 9.54
C MET A 300 6.94 14.65 10.43
N LYS A 301 8.02 14.31 11.15
CA LYS A 301 8.05 13.19 12.11
C LYS A 301 6.96 13.37 13.18
N GLN A 302 6.81 14.57 13.75
CA GLN A 302 5.76 14.86 14.74
C GLN A 302 4.35 14.67 14.18
N ARG A 303 4.06 15.12 12.95
CA ARG A 303 2.75 14.90 12.30
C ARG A 303 2.46 13.42 12.12
N ILE A 304 3.42 12.67 11.58
CA ILE A 304 3.31 11.23 11.34
C ILE A 304 3.05 10.49 12.65
N GLU A 305 3.83 10.79 13.70
CA GLU A 305 3.66 10.19 15.02
C GLU A 305 2.33 10.58 15.68
N HIS A 306 1.88 11.82 15.51
CA HIS A 306 0.59 12.29 16.02
C HIS A 306 -0.55 11.46 15.42
N ILE A 307 -0.54 11.24 14.10
CA ILE A 307 -1.54 10.44 13.39
C ILE A 307 -1.48 8.98 13.84
N ALA A 308 -0.29 8.39 13.92
CA ALA A 308 -0.14 7.00 14.37
C ALA A 308 -0.63 6.79 15.81
N ASN A 309 -0.31 7.72 16.71
CA ASN A 309 -0.83 7.74 18.09
C ASN A 309 -2.35 7.87 18.12
N HIS A 310 -2.90 8.78 17.31
CA HIS A 310 -4.34 8.98 17.22
C HIS A 310 -5.05 7.70 16.73
N ALA A 311 -4.53 7.07 15.67
CA ALA A 311 -5.06 5.83 15.12
C ALA A 311 -5.03 4.69 16.15
N ASN A 312 -3.95 4.59 16.92
CA ASN A 312 -3.83 3.60 18.00
C ASN A 312 -4.89 3.81 19.09
N ARG A 313 -5.11 5.05 19.53
CA ARG A 313 -6.18 5.38 20.51
C ARG A 313 -7.57 5.05 19.98
N LYS A 314 -7.82 5.31 18.69
CA LYS A 314 -9.09 5.02 18.02
C LYS A 314 -9.24 3.56 17.59
N GLN A 315 -8.23 2.73 17.82
CA GLN A 315 -8.20 1.32 17.41
C GLN A 315 -8.43 1.13 15.90
N VAL A 316 -8.02 2.09 15.08
CA VAL A 316 -8.08 2.02 13.61
C VAL A 316 -6.71 1.63 13.08
N ARG A 317 -6.63 0.68 12.14
CA ARG A 317 -5.35 0.28 11.53
C ARG A 317 -4.93 1.28 10.45
N VAL A 318 -3.62 1.51 10.30
CA VAL A 318 -3.08 2.46 9.31
C VAL A 318 -2.25 1.70 8.29
N ILE A 319 -2.48 1.97 7.01
CA ILE A 319 -1.63 1.55 5.90
C ILE A 319 -0.84 2.77 5.46
N ILE A 320 0.50 2.66 5.46
CA ILE A 320 1.36 3.65 4.82
C ILE A 320 1.34 3.33 3.32
N ASP A 321 0.74 4.21 2.53
CA ASP A 321 0.67 4.06 1.09
C ASP A 321 2.07 4.16 0.49
N ALA A 322 2.31 3.32 -0.51
CA ALA A 322 3.46 3.47 -1.37
C ALA A 322 3.19 4.56 -2.42
N GLU A 323 4.19 5.40 -2.68
CA GLU A 323 4.11 6.54 -3.60
C GLU A 323 5.13 6.33 -4.74
N GLN A 324 5.61 7.41 -5.36
CA GLN A 324 6.62 7.33 -6.42
C GLN A 324 7.91 6.69 -5.91
N THR A 325 8.55 5.87 -6.76
CA THR A 325 9.73 5.06 -6.42
C THR A 325 10.86 5.86 -5.75
N TYR A 326 11.04 7.13 -6.13
CA TYR A 326 12.08 7.99 -5.57
C TYR A 326 11.81 8.45 -4.13
N PHE A 327 10.58 8.38 -3.63
CA PHE A 327 10.24 8.62 -2.22
C PHE A 327 10.24 7.34 -1.36
N GLN A 328 10.17 6.17 -2.00
CA GLN A 328 9.96 4.90 -1.32
C GLN A 328 11.01 4.53 -0.25
N PRO A 329 12.31 4.88 -0.38
CA PRO A 329 13.29 4.61 0.68
C PRO A 329 12.94 5.27 2.01
N ALA A 330 12.57 6.56 2.01
CA ALA A 330 12.17 7.26 3.23
C ALA A 330 10.79 6.80 3.72
N ILE A 331 9.82 6.59 2.82
CA ILE A 331 8.48 6.10 3.18
C ILE A 331 8.55 4.75 3.88
N SER A 332 9.27 3.79 3.29
CA SER A 332 9.44 2.46 3.86
C SER A 332 10.14 2.50 5.21
N ARG A 333 11.05 3.45 5.39
CA ARG A 333 11.77 3.64 6.66
C ARG A 333 10.82 4.12 7.75
N PHE A 334 10.10 5.22 7.51
CA PHE A 334 9.06 5.70 8.43
C PHE A 334 8.03 4.61 8.76
N ALA A 335 7.56 3.87 7.75
CA ALA A 335 6.63 2.77 7.98
C ALA A 335 7.20 1.70 8.91
N THR A 336 8.46 1.32 8.74
CA THR A 336 9.13 0.31 9.58
C THR A 336 9.30 0.79 11.02
N ASP A 337 9.72 2.04 11.23
CA ASP A 337 9.88 2.59 12.57
C ASP A 337 8.52 2.69 13.31
N LEU A 338 7.46 3.07 12.59
CA LEU A 338 6.09 3.05 13.13
C LEU A 338 5.62 1.63 13.43
N MET A 339 5.90 0.66 12.56
CA MET A 339 5.56 -0.75 12.81
C MET A 339 6.26 -1.24 14.08
N GLU A 340 7.55 -0.95 14.26
CA GLU A 340 8.30 -1.34 15.45
C GLU A 340 7.72 -0.72 16.72
N LYS A 341 7.33 0.57 16.67
CA LYS A 341 6.77 1.30 17.80
C LYS A 341 5.35 0.85 18.17
N TYR A 342 4.47 0.65 17.19
CA TYR A 342 3.02 0.49 17.42
C TYR A 342 2.50 -0.94 17.26
N ASN A 343 3.19 -1.84 16.56
CA ASN A 343 2.70 -3.21 16.37
C ASN A 343 3.02 -4.10 17.57
N LYS A 344 2.40 -3.80 18.71
CA LYS A 344 2.51 -4.59 19.95
C LYS A 344 1.25 -5.44 20.11
N GLY A 345 1.32 -6.71 19.71
CA GLY A 345 0.21 -7.68 19.82
C GLY A 345 -0.86 -7.60 18.72
N ARG A 346 -0.98 -6.49 17.99
CA ARG A 346 -1.78 -6.39 16.76
C ARG A 346 -1.02 -5.64 15.66
N ALA A 347 -1.31 -5.96 14.40
CA ALA A 347 -0.83 -5.18 13.26
C ALA A 347 -1.59 -3.84 13.16
N GLN A 348 -1.09 -2.85 13.89
CA GLN A 348 -1.62 -1.49 13.96
C GLN A 348 -1.24 -0.66 12.73
N ILE A 349 0.02 -0.80 12.29
CA ILE A 349 0.61 -0.13 11.14
C ILE A 349 1.03 -1.20 10.11
N LEU A 350 0.68 -0.98 8.85
CA LEU A 350 1.06 -1.82 7.73
C LEU A 350 1.87 -0.98 6.73
N ASN A 351 2.90 -1.58 6.17
CA ASN A 351 3.67 -1.02 5.06
C ASN A 351 3.15 -1.55 3.72
N THR A 352 3.30 -0.77 2.65
CA THR A 352 2.88 -1.15 1.29
C THR A 352 4.09 -1.46 0.42
N TYR A 353 4.11 -2.66 -0.17
CA TYR A 353 5.17 -3.10 -1.09
C TYR A 353 4.61 -3.19 -2.52
N GLN A 354 5.24 -2.50 -3.47
CA GLN A 354 4.77 -2.44 -4.86
C GLN A 354 5.42 -3.53 -5.70
N ALA A 355 4.72 -4.64 -5.99
CA ALA A 355 5.29 -5.80 -6.68
C ALA A 355 5.83 -5.52 -8.10
N TYR A 356 5.42 -4.42 -8.74
CA TYR A 356 5.91 -3.98 -10.04
C TYR A 356 7.37 -3.51 -10.04
N LEU A 357 8.01 -3.27 -8.89
CA LEU A 357 9.43 -2.94 -8.85
C LEU A 357 10.25 -4.24 -8.85
N LYS A 358 11.32 -4.27 -9.63
CA LYS A 358 12.25 -5.42 -9.73
C LYS A 358 12.79 -5.85 -8.36
N ASN A 359 12.93 -4.89 -7.46
CA ASN A 359 13.56 -5.06 -6.16
C ASN A 359 12.58 -5.37 -5.02
N THR A 360 11.27 -5.45 -5.27
CA THR A 360 10.29 -5.67 -4.19
C THR A 360 10.47 -7.01 -3.47
N TYR A 361 10.73 -8.09 -4.19
CA TYR A 361 11.06 -9.39 -3.58
C TYR A 361 12.33 -9.33 -2.72
N ASN A 362 13.28 -8.49 -3.14
CA ASN A 362 14.55 -8.31 -2.50
C ASN A 362 14.58 -7.04 -1.66
N TRP A 363 13.49 -6.48 -1.13
CA TRP A 363 13.57 -5.15 -0.48
C TRP A 363 14.49 -5.13 0.77
N LYS A 364 14.62 -6.25 1.50
CA LYS A 364 15.66 -6.46 2.53
C LYS A 364 17.09 -6.56 1.96
N ARG A 365 17.23 -6.58 0.64
CA ARG A 365 18.41 -6.95 -0.16
C ARG A 365 18.57 -6.18 -1.48
N ALA A 366 17.91 -5.06 -1.75
CA ALA A 366 17.92 -4.48 -3.11
C ALA A 366 17.43 -3.02 -3.15
N ALA A 367 17.96 -2.18 -2.27
CA ALA A 367 17.92 -0.74 -2.49
C ALA A 367 19.30 -0.27 -2.96
N GLN A 368 19.61 -0.49 -4.25
CA GLN A 368 20.71 0.15 -4.99
C GLN A 368 20.60 -0.13 -6.50
N PHE A 369 20.48 0.92 -7.33
CA PHE A 369 21.48 1.39 -8.32
C PHE A 369 20.88 2.37 -9.33
N GLY A 370 21.74 3.20 -9.91
CA GLY A 370 21.39 4.26 -10.85
C GLY A 370 20.64 3.79 -12.09
N TYR A 371 19.71 4.65 -12.53
CA TYR A 371 19.07 4.81 -13.83
C TYR A 371 18.79 3.60 -14.76
N GLU A 372 18.81 2.35 -14.29
CA GLU A 372 18.00 1.31 -14.92
C GLU A 372 16.55 1.47 -14.46
N ASP A 373 15.59 1.31 -15.37
CA ASP A 373 14.17 1.38 -15.03
C ASP A 373 13.87 0.38 -13.88
N PRO A 374 13.43 0.87 -12.71
CA PRO A 374 13.20 0.03 -11.54
C PRO A 374 11.95 -0.85 -11.68
N VAL A 375 11.13 -0.61 -12.70
CA VAL A 375 9.88 -1.32 -12.96
C VAL A 375 10.14 -2.60 -13.74
N ASN A 376 9.40 -3.66 -13.43
CA ASN A 376 9.40 -4.90 -14.17
C ASN A 376 8.95 -4.63 -15.62
N PRO A 377 9.59 -5.26 -16.61
CA PRO A 377 9.40 -4.89 -18.03
C PRO A 377 8.03 -5.28 -18.58
N THR A 378 7.33 -6.24 -17.96
CA THR A 378 6.04 -6.73 -18.42
C THR A 378 5.04 -6.95 -17.28
N TYR A 379 3.77 -7.08 -17.66
CA TYR A 379 2.68 -7.43 -16.75
C TYR A 379 2.89 -8.81 -16.11
N GLU A 380 3.39 -9.78 -16.87
CA GLU A 380 3.68 -11.14 -16.43
C GLU A 380 4.84 -11.13 -15.42
N ALA A 381 5.92 -10.40 -15.71
CA ALA A 381 7.04 -10.25 -14.79
C ALA A 381 6.63 -9.60 -13.46
N THR A 382 5.69 -8.64 -13.51
CA THR A 382 5.07 -8.06 -12.30
C THR A 382 4.23 -9.09 -11.55
N THR A 383 3.48 -9.93 -12.25
CA THR A 383 2.67 -11.00 -11.66
C THR A 383 3.56 -12.03 -10.96
N ASP A 384 4.63 -12.47 -11.60
CA ASP A 384 5.61 -13.39 -11.01
C ASP A 384 6.31 -12.79 -9.79
N SER A 385 6.67 -11.50 -9.86
CA SER A 385 7.20 -10.76 -8.70
C SER A 385 6.21 -10.73 -7.55
N TYR A 386 4.92 -10.47 -7.84
CA TYR A 386 3.85 -10.48 -6.84
C TYR A 386 3.73 -11.86 -6.18
N HIS A 387 3.67 -12.93 -6.96
CA HIS A 387 3.54 -14.30 -6.43
C HIS A 387 4.74 -14.68 -5.57
N ARG A 388 5.97 -14.33 -5.97
CA ARG A 388 7.16 -14.54 -5.15
C ARG A 388 7.12 -13.78 -3.82
N CYS A 389 6.68 -12.51 -3.83
CA CYS A 389 6.52 -11.72 -2.61
C CYS A 389 5.46 -12.34 -1.69
N LEU A 390 4.32 -12.77 -2.25
CA LEU A 390 3.26 -13.42 -1.50
C LEU A 390 3.75 -14.71 -0.83
N LEU A 391 4.37 -15.62 -1.61
CA LEU A 391 4.94 -16.86 -1.09
C LEU A 391 5.93 -16.59 0.04
N ARG A 392 6.85 -15.61 -0.14
CA ARG A 392 7.83 -15.24 0.88
C ARG A 392 7.19 -14.84 2.21
N ILE A 393 6.07 -14.09 2.18
CA ILE A 393 5.35 -13.65 3.38
C ILE A 393 4.57 -14.82 4.00
N LEU A 394 3.95 -15.66 3.17
CA LEU A 394 3.28 -16.87 3.64
C LEU A 394 4.27 -17.85 4.31
N ASP A 395 5.48 -17.98 3.79
CA ASP A 395 6.53 -18.77 4.42
C ASP A 395 6.93 -18.20 5.79
N GLU A 396 6.97 -16.86 5.96
CA GLU A 396 7.16 -16.28 7.30
C GLU A 396 5.97 -16.52 8.22
N LEU A 397 4.74 -16.55 7.68
CA LEU A 397 3.54 -16.86 8.45
C LEU A 397 3.58 -18.31 8.95
N ASP A 398 3.98 -19.24 8.09
CA ASP A 398 4.17 -20.66 8.44
C ASP A 398 5.28 -20.83 9.51
N ASN A 399 6.39 -20.11 9.37
CA ASN A 399 7.54 -20.21 10.28
C ASN A 399 7.33 -19.54 11.64
N ARG A 400 6.64 -18.39 11.68
CA ARG A 400 6.48 -17.58 12.90
C ARG A 400 5.14 -17.78 13.59
N GLY A 401 4.12 -18.25 12.88
CA GLY A 401 2.73 -18.29 13.36
C GLY A 401 1.88 -17.15 12.78
N ALA A 402 0.59 -17.45 12.59
CA ALA A 402 -0.38 -16.55 11.98
C ALA A 402 -0.68 -15.29 12.82
N GLU A 403 -0.37 -15.32 14.10
CA GLU A 403 -0.49 -14.22 15.06
C GLU A 403 0.64 -13.18 14.93
N HIS A 404 1.77 -13.54 14.32
CA HIS A 404 2.96 -12.70 14.21
C HIS A 404 3.11 -12.00 12.85
N VAL A 405 2.36 -12.42 11.84
CA VAL A 405 2.43 -11.88 10.47
C VAL A 405 1.05 -11.44 10.02
N SER A 406 0.93 -10.18 9.60
CA SER A 406 -0.27 -9.63 8.97
C SER A 406 0.00 -9.27 7.52
N LEU A 407 -0.94 -9.61 6.64
CA LEU A 407 -0.84 -9.54 5.19
C LEU A 407 -2.19 -9.06 4.62
N LEU A 408 -2.12 -7.98 3.84
CA LEU A 408 -3.22 -7.53 2.98
C LEU A 408 -2.85 -7.78 1.52
N ILE A 409 -3.54 -8.73 0.88
CA ILE A 409 -3.36 -9.10 -0.52
C ILE A 409 -4.19 -8.14 -1.37
N ALA A 410 -3.59 -7.03 -1.76
CA ALA A 410 -4.24 -5.98 -2.54
C ALA A 410 -4.09 -6.23 -4.04
N GLY A 411 -5.21 -6.42 -4.75
CA GLY A 411 -5.19 -6.64 -6.19
C GLY A 411 -6.51 -7.10 -6.78
N HIS A 412 -6.69 -6.79 -8.06
CA HIS A 412 -7.88 -7.16 -8.84
C HIS A 412 -7.56 -8.14 -9.98
N ASN A 413 -6.33 -8.67 -10.04
CA ASN A 413 -5.99 -9.73 -10.99
C ASN A 413 -6.59 -11.04 -10.48
N GLU A 414 -7.54 -11.59 -11.24
CA GLU A 414 -8.29 -12.78 -10.87
C GLU A 414 -7.41 -14.01 -10.66
N ASP A 415 -6.38 -14.18 -11.50
CA ASP A 415 -5.45 -15.32 -11.41
C ASP A 415 -4.57 -15.21 -10.18
N THR A 416 -4.14 -14.00 -9.82
CA THR A 416 -3.38 -13.74 -8.58
C THR A 416 -4.25 -13.97 -7.35
N VAL A 417 -5.53 -13.59 -7.40
CA VAL A 417 -6.50 -13.89 -6.33
C VAL A 417 -6.73 -15.40 -6.21
N ARG A 418 -6.92 -16.11 -7.33
CA ARG A 418 -7.04 -17.58 -7.35
C ARG A 418 -5.81 -18.25 -6.76
N PHE A 419 -4.63 -17.81 -7.17
CA PHE A 419 -3.35 -18.29 -6.66
C PHE A 419 -3.26 -18.10 -5.15
N ALA A 420 -3.54 -16.89 -4.65
CA ALA A 420 -3.55 -16.59 -3.22
C ALA A 420 -4.52 -17.48 -2.44
N VAL A 421 -5.78 -17.57 -2.89
CA VAL A 421 -6.80 -18.45 -2.30
C VAL A 421 -6.32 -19.90 -2.21
N GLN A 422 -5.67 -20.40 -3.27
CA GLN A 422 -5.13 -21.75 -3.29
C GLN A 422 -4.00 -21.92 -2.26
N GLN A 423 -3.08 -20.96 -2.17
CA GLN A 423 -1.99 -20.99 -1.17
C GLN A 423 -2.52 -20.94 0.27
N LEU A 424 -3.60 -20.19 0.55
CA LEU A 424 -4.24 -20.17 1.87
C LEU A 424 -4.88 -21.52 2.20
N LYS A 425 -5.53 -22.15 1.21
CA LYS A 425 -6.13 -23.48 1.35
C LYS A 425 -5.08 -24.52 1.69
N ASP A 426 -4.00 -24.57 0.91
CA ASP A 426 -2.96 -25.58 1.02
C ASP A 426 -2.20 -25.48 2.36
N ARG A 427 -2.14 -24.29 2.95
CA ARG A 427 -1.55 -24.03 4.28
C ARG A 427 -2.55 -24.12 5.44
N GLY A 428 -3.83 -24.33 5.19
CA GLY A 428 -4.86 -24.35 6.23
C GLY A 428 -4.98 -23.02 7.00
N ILE A 429 -4.74 -21.90 6.31
CA ILE A 429 -4.92 -20.55 6.85
C ILE A 429 -6.42 -20.23 6.85
N ASP A 430 -6.94 -19.79 7.99
CA ASP A 430 -8.36 -19.45 8.13
C ASP A 430 -8.75 -18.29 7.18
N PRO A 431 -9.71 -18.50 6.25
CA PRO A 431 -10.21 -17.46 5.36
C PRO A 431 -10.72 -16.20 6.06
N ASN A 432 -11.27 -16.33 7.27
CA ASN A 432 -11.80 -15.20 8.04
C ASN A 432 -10.77 -14.56 8.99
N SER A 433 -9.50 -14.94 8.88
CA SER A 433 -8.42 -14.36 9.67
C SER A 433 -8.35 -12.85 9.50
N ARG A 434 -8.19 -12.11 10.60
CA ARG A 434 -7.92 -10.66 10.56
C ARG A 434 -6.50 -10.30 10.13
N ASN A 435 -5.62 -11.30 10.10
CA ASN A 435 -4.22 -11.15 9.75
C ASN A 435 -3.96 -11.49 8.28
N VAL A 436 -4.83 -12.20 7.59
CA VAL A 436 -4.68 -12.45 6.14
C VAL A 436 -5.96 -12.04 5.43
N CYS A 437 -5.88 -10.89 4.78
CA CYS A 437 -7.03 -10.20 4.21
C CYS A 437 -6.81 -9.95 2.72
N PHE A 438 -7.89 -9.80 1.96
CA PHE A 438 -7.84 -9.30 0.58
C PHE A 438 -8.20 -7.81 0.53
N GLY A 439 -7.64 -7.07 -0.42
CA GLY A 439 -7.90 -5.64 -0.60
C GLY A 439 -8.21 -5.28 -2.05
N GLN A 440 -9.29 -4.53 -2.28
CA GLN A 440 -9.73 -4.13 -3.62
C GLN A 440 -10.29 -2.70 -3.62
N LEU A 441 -10.16 -1.96 -4.73
CA LEU A 441 -10.77 -0.64 -4.84
C LEU A 441 -12.30 -0.71 -4.91
N TYR A 442 -12.97 0.24 -4.26
CA TYR A 442 -14.42 0.44 -4.39
C TYR A 442 -14.79 0.85 -5.83
N GLY A 443 -15.89 0.29 -6.33
CA GLY A 443 -16.34 0.45 -7.72
C GLY A 443 -15.68 -0.50 -8.73
N MET A 444 -14.67 -1.28 -8.33
CA MET A 444 -13.93 -2.15 -9.25
C MET A 444 -14.00 -3.62 -8.88
N CYS A 445 -14.28 -4.47 -9.87
CA CYS A 445 -14.21 -5.93 -9.77
C CYS A 445 -15.04 -6.51 -8.61
N ASP A 446 -16.27 -6.02 -8.46
CA ASP A 446 -17.19 -6.46 -7.41
C ASP A 446 -17.47 -7.97 -7.44
N HIS A 447 -17.41 -8.57 -8.64
CA HIS A 447 -17.48 -10.02 -8.84
C HIS A 447 -16.38 -10.82 -8.13
N ILE A 448 -15.23 -10.21 -7.84
CA ILE A 448 -14.19 -10.84 -7.03
C ILE A 448 -14.47 -10.57 -5.55
N THR A 449 -14.69 -9.29 -5.18
CA THR A 449 -14.85 -8.88 -3.77
C THR A 449 -16.00 -9.59 -3.08
N PHE A 450 -17.19 -9.54 -3.67
CA PHE A 450 -18.40 -10.03 -3.01
C PHE A 450 -18.49 -11.56 -3.05
N CYS A 451 -17.90 -12.22 -4.05
CA CYS A 451 -17.79 -13.68 -4.06
C CYS A 451 -16.84 -14.17 -2.96
N LEU A 452 -15.69 -13.51 -2.77
CA LEU A 452 -14.78 -13.79 -1.65
C LEU A 452 -15.45 -13.54 -0.29
N GLY A 453 -16.04 -12.37 -0.10
CA GLY A 453 -16.72 -12.01 1.16
C GLY A 453 -17.81 -13.00 1.54
N GLN A 454 -18.72 -13.30 0.60
CA GLN A 454 -19.82 -14.26 0.81
C GLN A 454 -19.35 -15.72 0.97
N ALA A 455 -18.19 -16.09 0.43
CA ALA A 455 -17.61 -17.40 0.72
C ALA A 455 -17.09 -17.49 2.16
N GLY A 456 -16.71 -16.37 2.77
CA GLY A 456 -16.23 -16.28 4.16
C GLY A 456 -14.83 -15.68 4.29
N TYR A 457 -14.22 -15.20 3.21
CA TYR A 457 -12.91 -14.55 3.27
C TYR A 457 -13.01 -13.15 3.88
N ARG A 458 -11.97 -12.72 4.60
CA ARG A 458 -11.82 -11.32 5.01
C ARG A 458 -11.41 -10.46 3.82
N VAL A 459 -12.25 -9.51 3.40
CA VAL A 459 -12.01 -8.68 2.22
C VAL A 459 -12.32 -7.22 2.52
N TYR A 460 -11.44 -6.30 2.14
CA TYR A 460 -11.60 -4.87 2.30
C TYR A 460 -11.82 -4.19 0.95
N LYS A 461 -12.78 -3.28 0.89
CA LYS A 461 -12.85 -2.26 -0.15
C LYS A 461 -12.15 -0.99 0.31
N TYR A 462 -11.22 -0.47 -0.51
CA TYR A 462 -10.67 0.88 -0.37
C TYR A 462 -11.72 1.88 -0.87
N ILE A 463 -12.23 2.71 0.05
CA ILE A 463 -13.36 3.60 -0.15
C ILE A 463 -12.88 5.05 0.02
N PRO A 464 -12.73 5.78 -1.09
CA PRO A 464 -12.60 7.22 -1.07
C PRO A 464 -13.93 7.86 -0.69
N TYR A 465 -13.85 8.99 0.03
CA TYR A 465 -14.98 9.84 0.33
C TYR A 465 -14.54 11.30 0.39
N GLY A 466 -15.49 12.20 0.19
CA GLY A 466 -15.25 13.64 0.21
C GLY A 466 -16.11 14.40 -0.80
N PRO A 467 -16.18 15.74 -0.69
CA PRO A 467 -16.83 16.60 -1.67
C PRO A 467 -16.30 16.36 -3.09
N VAL A 468 -17.14 16.63 -4.10
CA VAL A 468 -16.80 16.41 -5.51
C VAL A 468 -15.48 17.08 -5.88
N ASP A 469 -15.29 18.34 -5.52
CA ASP A 469 -14.10 19.12 -5.89
C ASP A 469 -12.80 18.56 -5.30
N GLU A 470 -12.86 17.89 -4.14
CA GLU A 470 -11.69 17.30 -3.49
C GLU A 470 -11.27 15.96 -4.12
N VAL A 471 -12.21 15.22 -4.70
CA VAL A 471 -11.96 13.85 -5.22
C VAL A 471 -11.79 13.80 -6.73
N ILE A 472 -11.93 14.91 -7.46
CA ILE A 472 -11.73 14.95 -8.92
C ILE A 472 -10.36 14.39 -9.34
N PRO A 473 -9.22 14.77 -8.72
CA PRO A 473 -7.91 14.22 -9.11
C PRO A 473 -7.84 12.70 -8.97
N TYR A 474 -8.44 12.16 -7.90
CA TYR A 474 -8.58 10.72 -7.70
C TYR A 474 -9.40 10.06 -8.81
N LEU A 475 -10.55 10.66 -9.15
CA LEU A 475 -11.44 10.16 -10.19
C LEU A 475 -10.78 10.14 -11.57
N SER A 476 -10.00 11.18 -11.89
CA SER A 476 -9.23 11.27 -13.13
C SER A 476 -8.24 10.10 -13.28
N ARG A 477 -7.45 9.81 -12.22
CA ARG A 477 -6.54 8.65 -12.20
C ARG A 477 -7.28 7.33 -12.39
N ARG A 478 -8.42 7.14 -11.71
CA ARG A 478 -9.24 5.93 -11.86
C ARG A 478 -9.81 5.77 -13.27
N ALA A 479 -10.17 6.87 -13.94
CA ALA A 479 -10.62 6.81 -15.33
C ALA A 479 -9.48 6.33 -16.26
N VAL A 480 -8.27 6.86 -16.09
CA VAL A 480 -7.08 6.50 -16.87
C VAL A 480 -6.68 5.04 -16.68
N GLU A 481 -6.56 4.59 -15.42
CA GLU A 481 -6.19 3.21 -15.11
C GLU A 481 -7.19 2.19 -15.65
N ASN A 482 -8.49 2.50 -15.58
CA ASN A 482 -9.51 1.62 -16.10
C ASN A 482 -9.47 1.58 -17.63
N GLY A 483 -9.29 2.72 -18.30
CA GLY A 483 -9.17 2.78 -19.76
C GLY A 483 -7.99 1.97 -20.31
N ALA A 484 -6.89 1.83 -19.55
CA ALA A 484 -5.70 1.10 -19.97
C ALA A 484 -5.87 -0.43 -20.04
N ILE A 485 -6.88 -1.02 -19.38
CA ILE A 485 -7.05 -2.48 -19.27
C ILE A 485 -8.37 -2.93 -19.94
N PHE A 486 -8.37 -2.90 -21.27
CA PHE A 486 -9.57 -3.15 -22.09
C PHE A 486 -10.22 -4.53 -21.87
N GLU A 487 -9.42 -5.61 -21.78
CA GLU A 487 -9.94 -6.98 -21.61
C GLU A 487 -10.73 -7.15 -20.31
N LYS A 488 -10.23 -6.53 -19.23
CA LYS A 488 -10.85 -6.61 -17.92
C LYS A 488 -12.16 -5.84 -17.85
N LEU A 489 -12.18 -4.65 -18.44
CA LEU A 489 -13.42 -3.87 -18.62
C LEU A 489 -14.45 -4.64 -19.45
N SER A 490 -14.01 -5.33 -20.50
CA SER A 490 -14.89 -6.15 -21.35
C SER A 490 -15.57 -7.28 -20.56
N LYS A 491 -14.79 -8.04 -19.78
CA LYS A 491 -15.34 -9.09 -18.90
C LYS A 491 -16.31 -8.51 -17.88
N GLU A 492 -15.95 -7.44 -17.19
CA GLU A 492 -16.79 -6.85 -16.14
C GLU A 492 -18.11 -6.32 -16.70
N ARG A 493 -18.08 -5.66 -17.86
CA ARG A 493 -19.29 -5.25 -18.60
C ARG A 493 -20.15 -6.45 -19.00
N GLY A 494 -19.53 -7.54 -19.46
CA GLY A 494 -20.24 -8.78 -19.80
C GLY A 494 -20.99 -9.37 -18.61
N LEU A 495 -20.36 -9.40 -17.43
CA LEU A 495 -20.97 -9.87 -16.20
C LEU A 495 -22.14 -8.98 -15.74
N LEU A 496 -21.99 -7.65 -15.84
CA LEU A 496 -23.05 -6.69 -15.53
C LEU A 496 -24.28 -6.88 -16.44
N TRP A 497 -24.06 -7.04 -17.76
CA TRP A 497 -25.13 -7.30 -18.73
C TRP A 497 -25.82 -8.64 -18.47
N LYS A 498 -25.04 -9.69 -18.18
CA LYS A 498 -25.57 -11.01 -17.83
C LYS A 498 -26.47 -10.93 -16.59
N GLU A 499 -26.08 -10.17 -15.57
CA GLU A 499 -26.92 -9.97 -14.39
C GLU A 499 -28.20 -9.19 -14.67
N LEU A 500 -28.12 -8.08 -15.40
CA LEU A 500 -29.31 -7.30 -15.78
C LEU A 500 -30.29 -8.16 -16.59
N LYS A 501 -29.77 -8.93 -17.55
CA LYS A 501 -30.58 -9.86 -18.34
C LYS A 501 -31.23 -10.92 -17.45
N ARG A 502 -30.47 -11.53 -16.52
CA ARG A 502 -30.99 -12.52 -15.56
C ARG A 502 -32.14 -11.93 -14.73
N ARG A 503 -31.96 -10.74 -14.15
CA ARG A 503 -33.00 -10.06 -13.35
C ARG A 503 -34.22 -9.72 -14.18
N PHE A 504 -34.05 -9.30 -15.43
CA PHE A 504 -35.16 -9.02 -16.33
C PHE A 504 -35.95 -10.29 -16.68
N THR A 505 -35.25 -11.38 -17.01
CA THR A 505 -35.90 -12.65 -17.40
C THR A 505 -36.55 -13.38 -16.22
N GLN A 506 -36.01 -13.23 -15.00
CA GLN A 506 -36.59 -13.83 -13.79
C GLN A 506 -37.67 -12.94 -13.17
N GLY A 507 -37.50 -11.62 -13.22
CA GLY A 507 -38.46 -10.63 -12.71
C GLY A 507 -39.78 -10.54 -13.49
N GLY A 508 -39.85 -11.14 -14.68
CA GLY A 508 -41.11 -11.34 -15.42
C GLY A 508 -41.99 -12.46 -14.86
N ASN A 509 -41.50 -13.27 -13.92
CA ASN A 509 -42.19 -14.47 -13.41
C ASN A 509 -42.33 -14.53 -11.88
N SER A 510 -42.13 -13.43 -11.17
CA SER A 510 -42.34 -13.41 -9.70
C SER A 510 -42.89 -12.06 -9.24
N SER A 511 -44.21 -12.02 -9.05
CA SER A 511 -44.86 -11.12 -8.11
C SER A 511 -44.18 -11.24 -6.74
N GLY A 512 -43.97 -10.08 -6.11
CA GLY A 512 -43.04 -9.91 -4.99
C GLY A 512 -43.26 -10.87 -3.82
N ALA A 513 -42.16 -11.47 -3.37
CA ALA A 513 -42.01 -11.96 -2.02
C ALA A 513 -40.64 -11.51 -1.52
N VAL A 514 -40.64 -10.59 -0.56
CA VAL A 514 -39.49 -10.27 0.27
C VAL A 514 -39.23 -11.51 1.14
N PRO A 515 -38.03 -12.11 1.14
CA PRO A 515 -37.72 -13.14 2.12
C PRO A 515 -37.45 -12.46 3.45
N ASN A 516 -38.31 -12.71 4.43
CA ASN A 516 -38.02 -12.47 5.84
C ASN A 516 -36.76 -13.26 6.21
N ILE A 517 -35.73 -12.57 6.69
CA ILE A 517 -34.60 -13.19 7.37
C ILE A 517 -34.88 -13.03 8.87
N VAL A 518 -35.05 -14.18 9.54
CA VAL A 518 -35.04 -14.33 11.00
C VAL A 518 -33.59 -14.40 11.47
#